data_AF-A0A2C6BHH8-F1
#
_entry.id   AF-A0A2C6BHH8-F1
#
_cell.length_a   1.000
_cell.length_b   1.000
_cell.length_c   1.000
_cell.angle_alpha   90.00
_cell.angle_beta   90.00
_cell.angle_gamma   90.00
#
_symmetry.space_group_name_H-M   'P 1'
#
loop_
_entity.id
_entity.type
_entity.pdbx_description
1 polymer ?
#
loop_
_entity_poly.entity_id
_entity_poly.type
_entity_poly.pdbx_seq_one_letter_code
_entity_poly.pdbx_strand_id
1 'polypeptide(L)'
;LVVTSGSNLTGGLDVTADVAGDNSVGVYSAGSLAMNSANISAYDSGVNFFTDGGTISVGNNGGTSTVVAGTGANKGSLLFYTPSGNILLNGPVNATVEGGTKAATRATAFYYTGGGTLGSLGTYTQLNPTNVATWARNSFGNGSTSTLGNLNLTMNQDSRLFLTEKVNMDLSNTSVSNLFSGLSASERPNITGAGSYRTFMLYHSHLNVDQAVDLDNANNEYNLMEISSSSITNNNTITGTKTGQIAMAQENDTTPKSVVTLANNGTINLSGLNSAGIYTKNGIINNTNAITVGNSSSGIYALNNTEISNTGSITTGGSSTGIYYSDVEKDNAGNITTVNNTTTGLANAGSITLNGDDSVGLTYEPGNITGSVTFENSSTGSITSTGDKNVGMFAKLAQNGVSYNTVNNGNITLGNSASMSNPNVAMYTNATSTGTNPLQNAGDITVGNNSVGMYGFEENSSGNITVGNGSIGLYSKNGNVDVSGSITTGS
;
A
#
# COMPACT_ATOMS: atom_id res chain seq x y z
N LEU A 1 22.14 6.21 31.73
CA LEU A 1 22.27 5.29 32.88
C LEU A 1 22.14 3.85 32.39
N VAL A 2 23.02 2.94 32.81
CA VAL A 2 23.07 1.55 32.34
C VAL A 2 23.10 0.63 33.56
N VAL A 3 22.18 -0.33 33.63
CA VAL A 3 22.18 -1.41 34.63
C VAL A 3 22.31 -2.75 33.92
N THR A 4 23.37 -3.49 34.23
CA THR A 4 23.68 -4.79 33.61
C THR A 4 22.92 -5.95 34.26
N SER A 5 22.87 -7.09 33.58
CA SER A 5 22.23 -8.30 34.10
C SER A 5 22.77 -8.70 35.48
N GLY A 6 21.87 -9.19 36.34
CA GLY A 6 22.17 -9.58 37.73
C GLY A 6 22.41 -8.42 38.69
N SER A 7 22.43 -7.17 38.22
CA SER A 7 22.60 -5.98 39.06
C SER A 7 21.25 -5.48 39.59
N ASN A 8 21.26 -4.92 40.81
CA ASN A 8 20.10 -4.28 41.42
C ASN A 8 20.49 -2.88 41.89
N LEU A 9 19.89 -1.84 41.32
CA LEU A 9 20.11 -0.44 41.67
C LEU A 9 18.79 0.17 42.16
N THR A 10 18.72 0.42 43.47
CA THR A 10 17.51 0.95 44.14
C THR A 10 17.86 2.14 45.02
N GLY A 11 16.98 3.15 45.09
CA GLY A 11 17.13 4.31 45.98
C GLY A 11 16.33 5.53 45.50
N GLY A 12 16.54 6.69 46.13
CA GLY A 12 16.01 7.98 45.68
C GLY A 12 16.78 8.56 44.49
N LEU A 13 16.98 7.76 43.42
CA LEU A 13 17.79 8.17 42.28
C LEU A 13 17.00 9.10 41.35
N ASP A 14 17.54 10.27 41.05
CA ASP A 14 17.03 11.17 40.02
C ASP A 14 17.97 11.19 38.82
N VAL A 15 17.43 10.97 37.63
CA VAL A 15 18.20 10.96 36.38
C VAL A 15 17.81 12.16 35.53
N THR A 16 18.79 12.91 35.04
CA THR A 16 18.60 13.92 33.98
C THR A 16 19.56 13.61 32.86
N ALA A 17 19.06 13.51 31.62
CA ALA A 17 19.88 13.18 30.46
C ALA A 17 19.35 13.82 29.16
N ASP A 18 20.27 14.14 28.27
CA ASP A 18 20.01 14.48 26.87
C ASP A 18 20.83 13.51 26.02
N VAL A 19 20.16 12.77 25.13
CA VAL A 19 20.77 11.73 24.31
C VAL A 19 20.39 11.90 22.86
N ALA A 20 21.37 11.76 21.95
CA ALA A 20 21.14 11.87 20.52
C ALA A 20 22.02 10.89 19.74
N GLY A 21 21.54 10.49 18.57
CA GLY A 21 22.26 9.61 17.66
C GLY A 21 21.89 8.13 17.78
N ASP A 22 22.28 7.37 16.75
CA ASP A 22 22.07 5.92 16.69
C ASP A 22 22.71 5.22 17.90
N ASN A 23 21.99 4.26 18.48
CA ASN A 23 22.41 3.48 19.66
C ASN A 23 22.59 4.29 20.96
N SER A 24 22.10 5.54 21.02
CA SER A 24 22.09 6.34 22.25
C SER A 24 20.86 6.04 23.10
N VAL A 25 21.06 5.84 24.40
CA VAL A 25 19.98 5.52 25.35
C VAL A 25 20.07 6.34 26.63
N GLY A 26 18.95 6.92 27.05
CA GLY A 26 18.86 7.65 28.32
C GLY A 26 19.00 6.73 29.51
N VAL A 27 18.11 5.73 29.59
CA VAL A 27 18.12 4.70 30.63
C VAL A 27 17.98 3.30 30.01
N TYR A 28 18.96 2.45 30.31
CA TYR A 28 18.97 1.04 29.91
C TYR A 28 19.02 0.13 31.14
N SER A 29 18.25 -0.96 31.11
CA SER A 29 18.34 -2.01 32.13
C SER A 29 18.19 -3.43 31.56
N ALA A 30 19.18 -4.26 31.85
CA ALA A 30 19.10 -5.72 31.81
C ALA A 30 19.05 -6.35 33.22
N GLY A 31 19.10 -5.52 34.28
CA GLY A 31 18.96 -5.90 35.69
C GLY A 31 17.71 -5.30 36.31
N SER A 32 17.75 -4.98 37.60
CA SER A 32 16.66 -4.28 38.31
C SER A 32 17.07 -2.83 38.60
N LEU A 33 16.31 -1.86 38.10
CA LEU A 33 16.52 -0.43 38.32
C LEU A 33 15.26 0.22 38.89
N ALA A 34 15.38 0.88 40.05
CA ALA A 34 14.33 1.69 40.65
C ALA A 34 14.81 3.13 40.88
N MET A 35 14.10 4.09 40.30
CA MET A 35 14.41 5.53 40.32
C MET A 35 13.25 6.35 40.87
N ASN A 36 13.58 7.47 41.52
CA ASN A 36 12.62 8.48 41.95
C ASN A 36 12.07 9.25 40.74
N SER A 37 12.92 9.84 39.90
CA SER A 37 12.51 10.54 38.67
C SER A 37 13.48 10.34 37.51
N ALA A 38 12.99 10.54 36.29
CA ALA A 38 13.80 10.52 35.06
C ALA A 38 13.38 11.65 34.11
N ASN A 39 14.24 12.65 33.95
CA ASN A 39 14.07 13.77 33.04
C ASN A 39 14.97 13.60 31.82
N ILE A 40 14.45 12.94 30.78
CA ILE A 40 15.25 12.49 29.64
C ILE A 40 14.70 13.12 28.36
N SER A 41 15.58 13.73 27.57
CA SER A 41 15.28 14.12 26.18
C SER A 41 16.09 13.23 25.23
N ALA A 42 15.44 12.68 24.22
CA ALA A 42 16.08 11.86 23.20
C ALA A 42 15.83 12.44 21.80
N TYR A 43 16.85 12.46 20.95
CA TYR A 43 16.80 13.00 19.58
C TYR A 43 17.53 12.06 18.61
N ASP A 44 17.37 12.25 17.30
CA ASP A 44 18.17 11.57 16.27
C ASP A 44 18.33 10.05 16.48
N SER A 45 17.21 9.30 16.56
CA SER A 45 17.19 7.85 16.88
C SER A 45 17.63 7.43 18.29
N GLY A 46 17.85 8.37 19.20
CA GLY A 46 18.01 8.08 20.62
C GLY A 46 16.75 7.42 21.22
N VAL A 47 16.95 6.67 22.31
CA VAL A 47 15.88 6.01 23.06
C VAL A 47 15.82 6.51 24.49
N ASN A 48 14.66 6.92 25.01
CA ASN A 48 14.58 7.36 26.41
C ASN A 48 14.75 6.17 27.36
N PHE A 49 13.93 5.14 27.21
CA PHE A 49 13.94 3.95 28.07
C PHE A 49 14.04 2.66 27.26
N PHE A 50 15.00 1.81 27.63
CA PHE A 50 15.24 0.52 26.99
C PHE A 50 15.40 -0.60 28.03
N THR A 51 14.60 -1.66 27.93
CA THR A 51 14.79 -2.90 28.69
C THR A 51 15.22 -4.06 27.80
N ASP A 52 16.17 -4.86 28.31
CA ASP A 52 16.62 -6.11 27.71
C ASP A 52 16.65 -7.21 28.77
N GLY A 53 15.46 -7.73 29.09
CA GLY A 53 15.22 -8.76 30.10
C GLY A 53 15.16 -8.24 31.54
N GLY A 54 15.51 -6.97 31.75
CA GLY A 54 15.48 -6.29 33.05
C GLY A 54 14.19 -5.52 33.34
N THR A 55 14.17 -4.87 34.50
CA THR A 55 13.11 -3.97 34.93
C THR A 55 13.66 -2.55 35.08
N ILE A 56 12.92 -1.57 34.56
CA ILE A 56 13.06 -0.15 34.92
C ILE A 56 11.82 0.25 35.70
N SER A 57 11.96 0.88 36.85
CA SER A 57 10.87 1.47 37.61
C SER A 57 11.15 2.95 37.86
N VAL A 58 10.19 3.82 37.51
CA VAL A 58 10.31 5.28 37.66
C VAL A 58 9.13 5.82 38.46
N GLY A 59 9.33 6.94 39.17
CA GLY A 59 8.32 7.51 40.07
C GLY A 59 8.29 6.87 41.45
N ASN A 60 9.34 6.14 41.83
CA ASN A 60 9.45 5.61 43.19
C ASN A 60 9.54 6.78 44.19
N ASN A 61 9.09 6.59 45.44
CA ASN A 61 9.06 7.64 46.47
C ASN A 61 8.27 8.91 46.10
N GLY A 62 7.33 8.83 45.13
CA GLY A 62 6.47 9.94 44.73
C GLY A 62 7.09 10.90 43.73
N GLY A 63 8.23 10.54 43.12
CA GLY A 63 8.86 11.35 42.08
C GLY A 63 7.99 11.49 40.82
N THR A 64 8.17 12.60 40.11
CA THR A 64 7.51 12.91 38.83
C THR A 64 8.57 13.10 37.77
N SER A 65 8.30 12.60 36.56
CA SER A 65 9.25 12.63 35.43
C SER A 65 8.73 13.50 34.29
N THR A 66 9.63 14.19 33.60
CA THR A 66 9.33 14.92 32.36
C THR A 66 10.26 14.44 31.25
N VAL A 67 9.71 13.86 30.19
CA VAL A 67 10.48 13.21 29.13
C VAL A 67 10.09 13.70 27.75
N VAL A 68 11.06 13.76 26.85
CA VAL A 68 10.85 14.17 25.45
C VAL A 68 11.40 13.12 24.52
N ALA A 69 10.56 12.60 23.64
CA ALA A 69 10.99 11.90 22.42
C ALA A 69 10.94 12.91 21.28
N GLY A 70 12.10 13.47 20.96
CA GLY A 70 12.30 14.52 19.97
C GLY A 70 12.46 14.01 18.54
N THR A 71 12.34 14.92 17.60
CA THR A 71 12.70 14.69 16.19
C THR A 71 14.22 14.58 16.02
N GLY A 72 14.63 14.29 14.80
CA GLY A 72 16.03 14.36 14.40
C GLY A 72 16.19 14.90 12.99
N ALA A 73 17.44 15.20 12.61
CA ALA A 73 17.80 15.62 11.26
C ALA A 73 17.44 14.55 10.23
N ASN A 74 17.61 13.27 10.59
CA ASN A 74 17.39 12.13 9.70
C ASN A 74 16.34 11.13 10.21
N LYS A 75 16.24 10.94 11.54
CA LYS A 75 15.37 9.95 12.15
C LYS A 75 14.78 10.45 13.47
N GLY A 76 13.52 10.11 13.75
CA GLY A 76 12.91 10.38 15.05
C GLY A 76 13.46 9.47 16.16
N SER A 77 13.30 9.91 17.40
CA SER A 77 13.62 9.11 18.61
C SER A 77 12.48 8.14 18.99
N LEU A 78 12.75 7.27 19.96
CA LEU A 78 11.78 6.33 20.52
C LEU A 78 11.69 6.50 22.04
N LEU A 79 10.48 6.72 22.57
CA LEU A 79 10.29 6.89 24.01
C LEU A 79 10.51 5.58 24.78
N PHE A 80 9.82 4.51 24.38
CA PHE A 80 9.91 3.20 25.03
C PHE A 80 10.31 2.09 24.06
N TYR A 81 11.41 1.42 24.36
CA TYR A 81 11.85 0.20 23.68
C TYR A 81 11.88 -0.97 24.66
N THR A 82 10.92 -1.89 24.54
CA THR A 82 10.75 -3.02 25.48
C THR A 82 10.70 -4.37 24.75
N PRO A 83 11.77 -4.75 24.02
CA PRO A 83 11.82 -6.06 23.34
C PRO A 83 11.73 -7.24 24.32
N SER A 84 12.20 -7.06 25.56
CA SER A 84 12.01 -7.98 26.68
C SER A 84 12.14 -7.23 28.02
N GLY A 85 11.67 -7.83 29.12
CA GLY A 85 11.61 -7.13 30.42
C GLY A 85 10.41 -6.19 30.54
N ASN A 86 10.45 -5.24 31.47
CA ASN A 86 9.31 -4.33 31.73
C ASN A 86 9.70 -2.95 32.30
N ILE A 87 8.87 -1.95 32.03
CA ILE A 87 9.00 -0.58 32.52
C ILE A 87 7.79 -0.22 33.41
N LEU A 88 8.03 -0.06 34.71
CA LEU A 88 7.00 0.29 35.69
C LEU A 88 6.95 1.81 35.91
N LEU A 89 5.83 2.44 35.59
CA LEU A 89 5.56 3.85 35.85
C LEU A 89 4.84 3.96 37.20
N ASN A 90 5.60 3.92 38.31
CA ASN A 90 5.04 3.93 39.67
C ASN A 90 4.54 5.32 40.12
N GLY A 91 4.93 6.37 39.41
CA GLY A 91 4.47 7.75 39.60
C GLY A 91 4.30 8.47 38.26
N PRO A 92 3.83 9.73 38.27
CA PRO A 92 3.49 10.45 37.05
C PRO A 92 4.68 10.62 36.10
N VAL A 93 4.47 10.30 34.82
CA VAL A 93 5.42 10.55 33.73
C VAL A 93 4.75 11.43 32.69
N ASN A 94 5.22 12.67 32.57
CA ASN A 94 4.75 13.63 31.58
C ASN A 94 5.69 13.57 30.36
N ALA A 95 5.22 12.93 29.29
CA ALA A 95 5.98 12.68 28.09
C ALA A 95 5.48 13.53 26.93
N THR A 96 6.39 14.12 26.16
CA THR A 96 6.08 14.76 24.87
C THR A 96 6.71 13.95 23.74
N VAL A 97 5.93 13.65 22.70
CA VAL A 97 6.42 13.00 21.48
C VAL A 97 6.32 14.00 20.35
N GLU A 98 7.47 14.39 19.82
CA GLU A 98 7.59 15.39 18.77
C GLU A 98 7.31 14.78 17.40
N GLY A 99 6.61 15.54 16.56
CA GLY A 99 6.31 15.10 15.21
C GLY A 99 7.27 15.59 14.16
N GLY A 100 7.31 14.89 13.03
CA GLY A 100 8.28 15.13 11.95
C GLY A 100 7.60 15.49 10.64
N THR A 101 8.24 16.38 9.88
CA THR A 101 7.82 16.78 8.52
C THR A 101 7.93 15.64 7.49
N LYS A 102 8.73 14.62 7.79
CA LYS A 102 8.88 13.40 6.99
C LYS A 102 8.61 12.19 7.86
N ALA A 103 8.11 11.10 7.26
CA ALA A 103 7.91 9.84 7.97
C ALA A 103 9.17 9.40 8.74
N ALA A 104 10.37 9.49 8.17
CA ALA A 104 11.59 9.07 8.87
C ALA A 104 11.87 9.86 10.17
N THR A 105 11.50 11.14 10.23
CA THR A 105 11.89 12.04 11.34
C THR A 105 10.88 12.12 12.48
N ARG A 106 9.74 11.42 12.39
CA ARG A 106 8.70 11.41 13.43
C ARG A 106 9.16 10.62 14.65
N ALA A 107 9.13 11.23 15.82
CA ALA A 107 9.38 10.50 17.06
C ALA A 107 8.22 9.55 17.37
N THR A 108 8.51 8.47 18.10
CA THR A 108 7.56 7.40 18.38
C THR A 108 7.45 7.13 19.87
N ALA A 109 6.24 6.92 20.39
CA ALA A 109 6.05 6.58 21.80
C ALA A 109 6.40 5.12 22.10
N PHE A 110 5.83 4.19 21.33
CA PHE A 110 5.94 2.75 21.60
C PHE A 110 6.42 1.98 20.37
N TYR A 111 7.32 1.03 20.61
CA TYR A 111 7.64 0.00 19.64
C TYR A 111 6.93 -1.32 20.02
N TYR A 112 6.28 -1.95 19.06
CA TYR A 112 5.59 -3.23 19.25
C TYR A 112 5.90 -4.20 18.11
N THR A 113 6.48 -5.35 18.43
CA THR A 113 6.75 -6.40 17.44
C THR A 113 5.86 -7.60 17.70
N GLY A 114 5.10 -8.00 16.69
CA GLY A 114 4.40 -9.28 16.66
C GLY A 114 5.31 -10.45 16.27
N GLY A 115 4.72 -11.63 16.16
CA GLY A 115 5.36 -12.84 15.65
C GLY A 115 4.92 -13.15 14.22
N GLY A 116 5.37 -14.30 13.71
CA GLY A 116 4.98 -14.81 12.39
C GLY A 116 6.09 -14.73 11.34
N THR A 117 5.79 -15.29 10.17
CA THR A 117 6.70 -15.35 9.03
C THR A 117 6.30 -14.34 7.98
N LEU A 118 7.26 -13.53 7.51
CA LEU A 118 7.00 -12.52 6.48
C LEU A 118 6.35 -13.14 5.24
N GLY A 119 5.30 -12.48 4.75
CA GLY A 119 4.54 -12.96 3.60
C GLY A 119 3.57 -14.10 3.89
N SER A 120 3.40 -14.48 5.16
CA SER A 120 2.41 -15.45 5.64
C SER A 120 1.44 -14.77 6.61
N LEU A 121 0.51 -13.96 6.08
CA LEU A 121 -0.37 -13.06 6.84
C LEU A 121 -1.10 -13.74 8.01
N GLY A 122 -1.57 -14.97 7.82
CA GLY A 122 -2.28 -15.74 8.86
C GLY A 122 -1.43 -16.12 10.07
N THR A 123 -0.13 -15.86 10.06
CA THR A 123 0.79 -16.12 11.19
C THR A 123 1.14 -14.87 11.99
N TYR A 124 0.73 -13.68 11.54
CA TYR A 124 1.00 -12.43 12.23
C TYR A 124 0.23 -12.33 13.54
N THR A 125 0.83 -11.69 14.54
CA THR A 125 0.16 -11.48 15.84
C THR A 125 -1.02 -10.55 15.66
N GLN A 126 -2.22 -10.98 16.05
CA GLN A 126 -3.39 -10.10 16.09
C GLN A 126 -3.14 -8.94 17.06
N LEU A 127 -3.36 -7.70 16.64
CA LEU A 127 -3.35 -6.54 17.51
C LEU A 127 -4.77 -6.01 17.69
N ASN A 128 -5.37 -6.39 18.82
CA ASN A 128 -6.72 -6.03 19.24
C ASN A 128 -6.69 -5.56 20.71
N PRO A 129 -7.81 -5.06 21.27
CA PRO A 129 -7.81 -4.50 22.62
C PRO A 129 -7.36 -5.48 23.73
N THR A 130 -7.66 -6.77 23.59
CA THR A 130 -7.24 -7.81 24.54
C THR A 130 -5.72 -8.03 24.50
N ASN A 131 -5.15 -8.10 23.31
CA ASN A 131 -3.71 -8.31 23.14
C ASN A 131 -2.90 -7.07 23.52
N VAL A 132 -3.42 -5.88 23.25
CA VAL A 132 -2.83 -4.61 23.74
C VAL A 132 -2.86 -4.54 25.26
N ALA A 133 -3.97 -4.93 25.91
CA ALA A 133 -4.05 -4.97 27.36
C ALA A 133 -3.03 -5.95 27.97
N THR A 134 -2.86 -7.12 27.34
CA THR A 134 -1.87 -8.13 27.74
C THR A 134 -0.45 -7.59 27.60
N TRP A 135 -0.12 -6.98 26.46
CA TRP A 135 1.16 -6.32 26.25
C TRP A 135 1.42 -5.21 27.26
N ALA A 136 0.45 -4.33 27.51
CA ALA A 136 0.59 -3.24 28.47
C ALA A 136 0.85 -3.76 29.89
N ARG A 137 0.17 -4.84 30.31
CA ARG A 137 0.40 -5.47 31.63
C ARG A 137 1.76 -6.14 31.73
N ASN A 138 2.26 -6.73 30.65
CA ASN A 138 3.55 -7.41 30.65
C ASN A 138 4.71 -6.42 30.54
N SER A 139 4.67 -5.53 29.55
CA SER A 139 5.76 -4.60 29.23
C SER A 139 5.75 -3.36 30.11
N PHE A 140 4.59 -2.97 30.64
CA PHE A 140 4.42 -1.78 31.48
C PHE A 140 3.74 -2.09 32.81
N GLY A 141 3.89 -3.31 33.33
CA GLY A 141 3.21 -3.75 34.54
C GLY A 141 3.82 -4.99 35.16
N ASN A 142 3.05 -5.63 36.02
CA ASN A 142 3.45 -6.85 36.75
C ASN A 142 2.87 -8.14 36.12
N GLY A 143 2.40 -8.07 34.87
CA GLY A 143 1.71 -9.16 34.16
C GLY A 143 0.20 -9.26 34.46
N SER A 144 -0.29 -8.60 35.50
CA SER A 144 -1.73 -8.57 35.86
C SER A 144 -2.36 -7.19 35.74
N THR A 145 -1.61 -6.14 36.06
CA THR A 145 -2.07 -4.74 36.00
C THR A 145 -1.02 -3.88 35.31
N SER A 146 -1.46 -3.03 34.38
CA SER A 146 -0.61 -2.04 33.71
C SER A 146 -0.41 -0.80 34.59
N THR A 147 0.76 -0.19 34.50
CA THR A 147 1.12 1.10 35.11
C THR A 147 1.01 2.28 34.14
N LEU A 148 0.58 2.04 32.89
CA LEU A 148 0.39 3.10 31.89
C LEU A 148 -0.61 4.18 32.33
N GLY A 149 -1.47 3.92 33.32
CA GLY A 149 -2.34 4.92 33.94
C GLY A 149 -1.61 6.15 34.49
N ASN A 150 -0.31 6.05 34.77
CA ASN A 150 0.53 7.15 35.22
C ASN A 150 1.23 7.91 34.09
N LEU A 151 1.02 7.52 32.83
CA LEU A 151 1.60 8.17 31.65
C LEU A 151 0.67 9.27 31.14
N ASN A 152 1.15 10.51 31.17
CA ASN A 152 0.55 11.64 30.46
C ASN A 152 1.36 11.87 29.18
N LEU A 153 0.80 11.50 28.04
CA LEU A 153 1.45 11.57 26.74
C LEU A 153 0.87 12.73 25.91
N THR A 154 1.69 13.75 25.67
CA THR A 154 1.41 14.83 24.74
C THR A 154 1.94 14.46 23.37
N MET A 155 1.02 14.19 22.44
CA MET A 155 1.36 13.85 21.06
C MET A 155 1.31 15.11 20.20
N ASN A 156 2.47 15.60 19.74
CA ASN A 156 2.50 16.74 18.83
C ASN A 156 2.14 16.32 17.40
N GLN A 157 1.77 17.30 16.58
CA GLN A 157 1.34 17.08 15.20
C GLN A 157 2.38 16.25 14.42
N ASP A 158 1.93 15.20 13.73
CA ASP A 158 2.75 14.28 12.94
C ASP A 158 3.81 13.49 13.75
N SER A 159 3.58 13.26 15.05
CA SER A 159 4.27 12.23 15.84
C SER A 159 3.67 10.83 15.62
N ARG A 160 4.27 9.79 16.20
CA ARG A 160 3.75 8.41 16.16
C ARG A 160 3.44 7.86 17.54
N LEU A 161 2.26 7.29 17.72
CA LEU A 161 1.97 6.54 18.95
C LEU A 161 2.67 5.18 18.92
N PHE A 162 2.49 4.40 17.85
CA PHE A 162 3.13 3.10 17.69
C PHE A 162 3.95 3.00 16.40
N LEU A 163 5.11 2.34 16.49
CA LEU A 163 5.77 1.67 15.37
C LEU A 163 5.59 0.18 15.56
N THR A 164 5.05 -0.50 14.55
CA THR A 164 4.76 -1.94 14.63
C THR A 164 5.39 -2.73 13.52
N GLU A 165 5.64 -4.01 13.81
CA GLU A 165 6.09 -4.99 12.82
C GLU A 165 5.42 -6.35 13.02
N LYS A 166 5.07 -7.05 11.93
CA LYS A 166 4.46 -8.39 11.93
C LYS A 166 3.18 -8.48 12.75
N VAL A 167 2.32 -7.46 12.62
CA VAL A 167 1.00 -7.44 13.26
C VAL A 167 -0.11 -7.61 12.24
N ASN A 168 -1.22 -8.23 12.67
CA ASN A 168 -2.49 -8.25 11.96
C ASN A 168 -3.48 -7.33 12.68
N MET A 169 -3.94 -6.29 11.99
CA MET A 169 -4.73 -5.21 12.60
C MET A 169 -6.00 -4.95 11.82
N ASP A 170 -7.13 -4.83 12.53
CA ASP A 170 -8.37 -4.30 11.95
C ASP A 170 -8.40 -2.78 12.11
N LEU A 171 -8.92 -2.07 11.11
CA LEU A 171 -9.00 -0.62 11.13
C LEU A 171 -9.86 -0.11 12.30
N SER A 172 -10.94 -0.82 12.64
CA SER A 172 -11.76 -0.51 13.82
C SER A 172 -10.99 -0.53 15.14
N ASN A 173 -9.88 -1.29 15.21
CA ASN A 173 -9.02 -1.39 16.38
C ASN A 173 -7.94 -0.31 16.46
N THR A 174 -7.87 0.63 15.51
CA THR A 174 -6.80 1.65 15.48
C THR A 174 -7.15 2.94 16.22
N SER A 175 -8.42 3.20 16.54
CA SER A 175 -8.77 4.35 17.38
C SER A 175 -8.24 4.14 18.80
N VAL A 176 -7.60 5.16 19.39
CA VAL A 176 -6.97 5.04 20.73
C VAL A 176 -7.97 4.63 21.82
N SER A 177 -9.21 5.13 21.74
CA SER A 177 -10.28 4.77 22.68
C SER A 177 -10.62 3.28 22.61
N ASN A 178 -10.68 2.70 21.42
CA ASN A 178 -10.93 1.27 21.25
C ASN A 178 -9.68 0.44 21.55
N LEU A 179 -8.51 0.86 21.06
CA LEU A 179 -7.23 0.15 21.21
C LEU A 179 -6.91 -0.17 22.68
N PHE A 180 -7.11 0.79 23.59
CA PHE A 180 -6.88 0.60 25.03
C PHE A 180 -8.13 0.19 25.81
N SER A 181 -9.25 -0.14 25.14
CA SER A 181 -10.51 -0.47 25.80
C SER A 181 -10.43 -1.73 26.69
N GLY A 182 -9.52 -2.66 26.37
CA GLY A 182 -9.24 -3.86 27.18
C GLY A 182 -8.55 -3.59 28.52
N LEU A 183 -8.05 -2.36 28.75
CA LEU A 183 -7.53 -1.89 30.02
C LEU A 183 -8.63 -1.24 30.86
N SER A 184 -8.56 -1.37 32.19
CA SER A 184 -9.40 -0.61 33.11
C SER A 184 -9.07 0.88 33.07
N ALA A 185 -9.98 1.75 33.54
CA ALA A 185 -9.78 3.20 33.48
C ALA A 185 -8.49 3.67 34.17
N SER A 186 -8.08 3.02 35.26
CA SER A 186 -6.84 3.31 36.00
C SER A 186 -5.57 2.77 35.33
N GLU A 187 -5.70 1.90 34.33
CA GLU A 187 -4.57 1.33 33.58
C GLU A 187 -4.29 2.09 32.26
N ARG A 188 -5.23 2.92 31.80
CA ARG A 188 -5.15 3.59 30.48
C ARG A 188 -4.24 4.82 30.54
N PRO A 189 -3.31 5.00 29.59
CA PRO A 189 -2.55 6.23 29.50
C PRO A 189 -3.45 7.41 29.15
N ASN A 190 -3.09 8.59 29.65
CA ASN A 190 -3.73 9.85 29.29
C ASN A 190 -3.03 10.41 28.05
N ILE A 191 -3.68 10.34 26.89
CA ILE A 191 -3.10 10.75 25.61
C ILE A 191 -3.83 12.00 25.09
N THR A 192 -3.08 13.06 24.81
CA THR A 192 -3.60 14.31 24.23
C THR A 192 -3.09 14.52 22.80
N GLY A 193 -3.73 15.40 22.02
CA GLY A 193 -3.37 15.66 20.61
C GLY A 193 -4.13 14.82 19.58
N ALA A 194 -5.27 14.22 19.95
CA ALA A 194 -6.08 13.37 19.06
C ALA A 194 -6.35 14.02 17.70
N GLY A 195 -6.26 13.23 16.62
CA GLY A 195 -6.42 13.69 15.24
C GLY A 195 -5.22 14.44 14.65
N SER A 196 -4.17 14.71 15.44
CA SER A 196 -2.97 15.41 14.96
C SER A 196 -1.76 14.52 14.76
N TYR A 197 -1.72 13.33 15.37
CA TYR A 197 -0.61 12.37 15.28
C TYR A 197 -1.02 11.10 14.52
N ARG A 198 -0.02 10.30 14.15
CA ARG A 198 -0.22 8.98 13.53
C ARG A 198 -0.38 7.92 14.61
N THR A 199 -1.49 7.18 14.58
CA THR A 199 -1.71 6.15 15.60
C THR A 199 -0.71 5.00 15.42
N PHE A 200 -0.49 4.59 14.18
CA PHE A 200 0.42 3.50 13.86
C PHE A 200 1.27 3.84 12.64
N MET A 201 2.53 3.40 12.68
CA MET A 201 3.31 3.02 11.51
C MET A 201 3.30 1.49 11.45
N LEU A 202 2.60 0.93 10.46
CA LEU A 202 2.59 -0.50 10.16
C LEU A 202 3.72 -0.80 9.18
N TYR A 203 4.71 -1.56 9.62
CA TYR A 203 5.80 -2.06 8.78
C TYR A 203 5.74 -3.58 8.68
N HIS A 204 5.91 -4.17 7.50
CA HIS A 204 5.84 -5.63 7.32
C HIS A 204 4.61 -6.30 7.99
N SER A 205 3.48 -5.62 7.96
CA SER A 205 2.28 -5.96 8.74
C SER A 205 1.08 -6.12 7.82
N HIS A 206 -0.10 -6.32 8.40
CA HIS A 206 -1.35 -6.39 7.68
C HIS A 206 -2.38 -5.44 8.28
N LEU A 207 -3.06 -4.68 7.42
CA LEU A 207 -4.25 -3.91 7.76
C LEU A 207 -5.49 -4.51 7.08
N ASN A 208 -6.47 -4.91 7.88
CA ASN A 208 -7.82 -5.23 7.44
C ASN A 208 -8.69 -3.97 7.55
N VAL A 209 -9.15 -3.43 6.43
CA VAL A 209 -10.11 -2.31 6.40
C VAL A 209 -11.52 -2.90 6.54
N ASP A 210 -11.97 -3.01 7.78
CA ASP A 210 -13.26 -3.58 8.19
C ASP A 210 -14.37 -2.53 8.35
N GLN A 211 -14.04 -1.25 8.24
CA GLN A 211 -14.97 -0.12 8.32
C GLN A 211 -14.80 0.86 7.14
N ALA A 212 -15.80 1.70 6.91
CA ALA A 212 -15.78 2.65 5.80
C ALA A 212 -14.65 3.69 5.98
N VAL A 213 -13.98 4.01 4.88
CA VAL A 213 -12.89 4.98 4.81
C VAL A 213 -13.29 6.17 3.95
N ASP A 214 -13.13 7.36 4.50
CA ASP A 214 -13.23 8.62 3.76
C ASP A 214 -11.85 9.28 3.71
N LEU A 215 -11.22 9.25 2.53
CA LEU A 215 -9.91 9.86 2.27
C LEU A 215 -9.94 11.39 2.33
N ASP A 216 -11.12 12.02 2.27
CA ASP A 216 -11.26 13.47 2.36
C ASP A 216 -11.28 13.96 3.81
N ASN A 217 -11.64 13.08 4.75
CA ASN A 217 -11.65 13.36 6.18
C ASN A 217 -10.29 13.05 6.82
N ALA A 218 -9.50 14.07 7.09
CA ALA A 218 -8.17 13.94 7.72
C ALA A 218 -8.18 13.18 9.07
N ASN A 219 -9.33 13.14 9.76
CA ASN A 219 -9.49 12.45 11.04
C ASN A 219 -10.03 11.01 10.92
N ASN A 220 -10.35 10.54 9.70
CA ASN A 220 -10.69 9.13 9.51
C ASN A 220 -9.49 8.27 9.95
N GLU A 221 -9.75 7.18 10.67
CA GLU A 221 -8.73 6.33 11.26
C GLU A 221 -7.70 5.86 10.23
N TYR A 222 -8.12 5.58 9.00
CA TYR A 222 -7.21 5.15 7.94
C TYR A 222 -6.20 6.24 7.58
N ASN A 223 -6.62 7.50 7.54
CA ASN A 223 -5.77 8.65 7.22
C ASN A 223 -4.82 9.02 8.37
N LEU A 224 -5.05 8.49 9.58
CA LEU A 224 -4.14 8.62 10.73
C LEU A 224 -3.10 7.49 10.79
N MET A 225 -3.12 6.55 9.84
CA MET A 225 -2.11 5.49 9.74
C MET A 225 -0.95 5.92 8.85
N GLU A 226 0.20 5.32 9.09
CA GLU A 226 1.26 5.14 8.11
C GLU A 226 1.43 3.65 7.87
N ILE A 227 1.58 3.27 6.61
CA ILE A 227 1.65 1.86 6.22
C ILE A 227 2.79 1.77 5.20
N SER A 228 3.74 0.87 5.45
CA SER A 228 4.91 0.71 4.60
C SER A 228 5.29 -0.76 4.48
N SER A 229 5.63 -1.20 3.27
CA SER A 229 5.93 -2.59 2.92
C SER A 229 5.01 -3.58 3.65
N SER A 230 3.71 -3.31 3.62
CA SER A 230 2.70 -4.07 4.36
C SER A 230 1.55 -4.46 3.44
N SER A 231 0.78 -5.45 3.86
CA SER A 231 -0.42 -5.89 3.15
C SER A 231 -1.65 -5.11 3.61
N ILE A 232 -2.58 -4.85 2.70
CA ILE A 232 -3.86 -4.19 3.00
C ILE A 232 -4.98 -5.01 2.37
N THR A 233 -5.97 -5.41 3.17
CA THR A 233 -7.20 -6.03 2.68
C THR A 233 -8.36 -5.07 2.88
N ASN A 234 -8.93 -4.56 1.79
CA ASN A 234 -10.17 -3.80 1.82
C ASN A 234 -11.39 -4.73 1.84
N ASN A 235 -12.08 -4.80 2.98
CA ASN A 235 -13.34 -5.50 3.14
C ASN A 235 -14.54 -4.53 3.27
N ASN A 236 -14.35 -3.24 2.99
CA ASN A 236 -15.37 -2.20 3.13
C ASN A 236 -15.31 -1.19 1.97
N THR A 237 -15.91 -0.01 2.15
CA THR A 237 -15.92 1.05 1.15
C THR A 237 -14.83 2.08 1.45
N ILE A 238 -13.98 2.39 0.46
CA ILE A 238 -13.03 3.50 0.49
C ILE A 238 -13.50 4.57 -0.50
N THR A 239 -13.69 5.80 -0.05
CA THR A 239 -14.11 6.93 -0.88
C THR A 239 -13.13 8.09 -0.84
N GLY A 240 -13.07 8.88 -1.92
CA GLY A 240 -12.31 10.13 -1.96
C GLY A 240 -12.67 10.98 -3.17
N THR A 241 -12.61 12.30 -3.05
CA THR A 241 -13.00 13.24 -4.12
C THR A 241 -11.89 14.19 -4.56
N LYS A 242 -10.75 14.20 -3.86
CA LYS A 242 -9.64 15.12 -4.14
C LYS A 242 -8.68 14.56 -5.19
N THR A 243 -8.02 15.46 -5.91
CA THR A 243 -6.99 15.12 -6.90
C THR A 243 -5.83 14.36 -6.26
N GLY A 244 -5.33 13.33 -6.95
CA GLY A 244 -4.11 12.63 -6.54
C GLY A 244 -4.30 11.62 -5.41
N GLN A 245 -5.53 11.29 -5.04
CA GLN A 245 -5.79 10.31 -3.98
C GLN A 245 -5.51 8.90 -4.45
N ILE A 246 -4.96 8.09 -3.54
CA ILE A 246 -4.74 6.66 -3.76
C ILE A 246 -5.39 5.89 -2.62
N ALA A 247 -6.26 4.92 -2.93
CA ALA A 247 -6.97 4.18 -1.89
C ALA A 247 -6.05 3.18 -1.16
N MET A 248 -5.28 2.40 -1.91
CA MET A 248 -4.26 1.50 -1.35
C MET A 248 -2.95 1.65 -2.11
N ALA A 249 -1.84 1.91 -1.41
CA ALA A 249 -0.53 2.17 -2.03
C ALA A 249 0.58 1.54 -1.21
N GLN A 250 1.34 0.59 -1.77
CA GLN A 250 2.47 -0.04 -1.08
C GLN A 250 3.61 -0.40 -2.03
N GLU A 251 4.84 -0.31 -1.53
CA GLU A 251 6.03 -0.81 -2.22
C GLU A 251 6.69 -1.87 -1.36
N ASN A 252 7.02 -3.00 -1.98
CA ASN A 252 7.68 -4.10 -1.29
C ASN A 252 9.19 -3.92 -1.29
N ASP A 253 9.77 -3.76 -0.11
CA ASP A 253 11.21 -3.68 0.13
C ASP A 253 11.86 -5.04 0.42
N THR A 254 11.09 -6.14 0.29
CA THR A 254 11.55 -7.51 0.53
C THR A 254 11.56 -8.36 -0.75
N THR A 255 12.19 -9.53 -0.68
CA THR A 255 12.21 -10.50 -1.80
C THR A 255 10.86 -11.18 -2.04
N PRO A 256 10.17 -11.73 -1.02
CA PRO A 256 8.88 -12.39 -1.25
C PRO A 256 7.79 -11.35 -1.55
N LYS A 257 7.15 -11.44 -2.72
CA LYS A 257 6.05 -10.54 -3.11
C LYS A 257 4.88 -10.57 -2.13
N SER A 258 4.64 -11.72 -1.49
CA SER A 258 3.52 -11.91 -0.56
C SER A 258 3.60 -11.09 0.72
N VAL A 259 4.74 -10.45 1.03
CA VAL A 259 4.84 -9.45 2.11
C VAL A 259 3.90 -8.26 1.85
N VAL A 260 3.75 -7.89 0.58
CA VAL A 260 2.83 -6.84 0.11
C VAL A 260 1.77 -7.46 -0.80
N THR A 261 0.63 -7.79 -0.20
CA THR A 261 -0.59 -8.18 -0.91
C THR A 261 -1.65 -7.11 -0.68
N LEU A 262 -2.11 -6.46 -1.75
CA LEU A 262 -3.21 -5.49 -1.72
C LEU A 262 -4.47 -6.15 -2.29
N ALA A 263 -5.44 -6.47 -1.42
CA ALA A 263 -6.66 -7.15 -1.78
C ALA A 263 -7.87 -6.20 -1.68
N ASN A 264 -8.67 -6.11 -2.73
CA ASN A 264 -9.94 -5.38 -2.73
C ASN A 264 -11.13 -6.35 -2.84
N ASN A 265 -11.72 -6.65 -1.69
CA ASN A 265 -12.97 -7.42 -1.57
C ASN A 265 -14.19 -6.49 -1.42
N GLY A 266 -13.97 -5.24 -1.03
CA GLY A 266 -14.98 -4.20 -0.90
C GLY A 266 -15.08 -3.28 -2.12
N THR A 267 -15.36 -2.01 -1.91
CA THR A 267 -15.54 -1.02 -3.00
C THR A 267 -14.55 0.12 -2.83
N ILE A 268 -13.94 0.56 -3.94
CA ILE A 268 -13.12 1.77 -3.99
C ILE A 268 -13.79 2.77 -4.94
N ASN A 269 -14.05 4.00 -4.48
CA ASN A 269 -14.69 5.05 -5.27
C ASN A 269 -13.92 6.38 -5.15
N LEU A 270 -13.10 6.69 -6.14
CA LEU A 270 -12.27 7.90 -6.17
C LEU A 270 -12.71 8.82 -7.32
N SER A 271 -13.46 9.88 -7.04
CA SER A 271 -13.96 10.78 -8.10
C SER A 271 -12.96 11.88 -8.48
N GLY A 272 -11.90 12.06 -7.68
CA GLY A 272 -10.87 13.06 -7.95
C GLY A 272 -10.02 12.74 -9.18
N LEU A 273 -9.46 13.78 -9.80
CA LEU A 273 -8.55 13.65 -10.94
C LEU A 273 -7.23 13.00 -10.53
N ASN A 274 -6.51 12.39 -11.47
CA ASN A 274 -5.16 11.86 -11.23
C ASN A 274 -5.08 10.88 -10.05
N SER A 275 -6.15 10.13 -9.80
CA SER A 275 -6.25 9.20 -8.67
C SER A 275 -5.78 7.80 -9.07
N ALA A 276 -5.48 6.95 -8.08
CA ALA A 276 -5.28 5.53 -8.30
C ALA A 276 -6.11 4.69 -7.32
N GLY A 277 -6.83 3.68 -7.81
CA GLY A 277 -7.51 2.74 -6.91
C GLY A 277 -6.47 1.97 -6.09
N ILE A 278 -5.59 1.26 -6.77
CA ILE A 278 -4.51 0.48 -6.14
C ILE A 278 -3.18 0.83 -6.82
N TYR A 279 -2.18 1.17 -6.01
CA TYR A 279 -0.79 1.32 -6.42
C TYR A 279 0.08 0.24 -5.77
N THR A 280 0.89 -0.48 -6.55
CA THR A 280 1.87 -1.42 -5.97
C THR A 280 3.15 -1.53 -6.78
N LYS A 281 4.28 -1.73 -6.08
CA LYS A 281 5.57 -2.10 -6.66
C LYS A 281 6.09 -3.41 -6.05
N ASN A 282 6.47 -4.38 -6.88
CA ASN A 282 7.00 -5.69 -6.46
C ASN A 282 6.12 -6.45 -5.45
N GLY A 283 4.80 -6.38 -5.61
CA GLY A 283 3.82 -7.02 -4.72
C GLY A 283 2.79 -7.86 -5.47
N ILE A 284 1.67 -8.12 -4.80
CA ILE A 284 0.52 -8.85 -5.33
C ILE A 284 -0.73 -7.98 -5.20
N ILE A 285 -1.52 -7.87 -6.27
CA ILE A 285 -2.82 -7.18 -6.28
C ILE A 285 -3.93 -8.20 -6.59
N ASN A 286 -4.95 -8.24 -5.74
CA ASN A 286 -6.16 -9.03 -5.96
C ASN A 286 -7.38 -8.11 -5.94
N ASN A 287 -7.98 -7.83 -7.10
CA ASN A 287 -9.26 -7.13 -7.16
C ASN A 287 -10.39 -8.11 -7.44
N THR A 288 -11.21 -8.40 -6.43
CA THR A 288 -12.35 -9.33 -6.56
C THR A 288 -13.70 -8.61 -6.57
N ASN A 289 -13.71 -7.29 -6.38
CA ASN A 289 -14.92 -6.49 -6.35
C ASN A 289 -14.69 -5.15 -7.09
N ALA A 290 -15.30 -4.05 -6.67
CA ALA A 290 -15.42 -2.85 -7.50
C ALA A 290 -14.37 -1.77 -7.23
N ILE A 291 -13.81 -1.21 -8.30
CA ILE A 291 -12.98 0.01 -8.30
C ILE A 291 -13.60 1.01 -9.28
N THR A 292 -13.86 2.24 -8.84
CA THR A 292 -14.27 3.36 -9.69
C THR A 292 -13.30 4.52 -9.49
N VAL A 293 -12.76 5.05 -10.59
CA VAL A 293 -11.85 6.20 -10.58
C VAL A 293 -12.31 7.31 -11.54
N GLY A 294 -11.99 8.56 -11.21
CA GLY A 294 -12.28 9.75 -12.01
C GLY A 294 -11.42 9.85 -13.27
N ASN A 295 -11.33 11.06 -13.85
CA ASN A 295 -10.53 11.28 -15.06
C ASN A 295 -9.02 11.29 -14.76
N SER A 296 -8.22 11.08 -15.81
CA SER A 296 -6.75 11.06 -15.75
C SER A 296 -6.19 10.08 -14.70
N SER A 297 -6.92 9.01 -14.41
CA SER A 297 -6.68 8.14 -13.26
C SER A 297 -6.29 6.72 -13.68
N SER A 298 -5.90 5.90 -12.72
CA SER A 298 -5.68 4.46 -12.91
C SER A 298 -6.54 3.64 -11.96
N GLY A 299 -7.26 2.62 -12.45
CA GLY A 299 -7.92 1.67 -11.56
C GLY A 299 -6.87 0.92 -10.73
N ILE A 300 -5.94 0.28 -11.43
CA ILE A 300 -4.75 -0.36 -10.88
C ILE A 300 -3.51 0.21 -11.57
N TYR A 301 -2.51 0.61 -10.77
CA TYR A 301 -1.20 1.06 -11.23
C TYR A 301 -0.13 0.18 -10.60
N ALA A 302 0.50 -0.66 -11.41
CA ALA A 302 1.38 -1.72 -10.97
C ALA A 302 2.78 -1.61 -11.59
N LEU A 303 3.81 -1.70 -10.76
CA LEU A 303 5.20 -1.57 -11.18
C LEU A 303 6.05 -2.78 -10.76
N ASN A 304 7.14 -3.01 -11.49
CA ASN A 304 8.22 -3.94 -11.14
C ASN A 304 7.73 -5.34 -10.72
N ASN A 305 7.39 -6.17 -11.69
CA ASN A 305 6.96 -7.55 -11.52
C ASN A 305 5.80 -7.75 -10.53
N THR A 306 4.93 -6.75 -10.38
CA THR A 306 3.72 -6.88 -9.55
C THR A 306 2.78 -7.90 -10.20
N GLU A 307 2.32 -8.87 -9.41
CA GLU A 307 1.35 -9.87 -9.85
C GLU A 307 -0.06 -9.30 -9.71
N ILE A 308 -0.87 -9.37 -10.77
CA ILE A 308 -2.20 -8.76 -10.81
C ILE A 308 -3.23 -9.85 -11.12
N SER A 309 -4.24 -9.95 -10.26
CA SER A 309 -5.47 -10.70 -10.52
C SER A 309 -6.67 -9.74 -10.45
N ASN A 310 -7.37 -9.55 -11.57
CA ASN A 310 -8.64 -8.85 -11.61
C ASN A 310 -9.76 -9.82 -11.97
N THR A 311 -10.61 -10.16 -11.01
CA THR A 311 -11.88 -10.87 -11.21
C THR A 311 -13.10 -9.99 -10.92
N GLY A 312 -12.88 -8.82 -10.31
CA GLY A 312 -13.89 -7.82 -10.02
C GLY A 312 -14.17 -6.87 -11.19
N SER A 313 -14.64 -5.67 -10.87
CA SER A 313 -14.94 -4.63 -11.85
C SER A 313 -14.06 -3.39 -11.65
N ILE A 314 -13.66 -2.77 -12.77
CA ILE A 314 -12.95 -1.48 -12.79
C ILE A 314 -13.72 -0.53 -13.71
N THR A 315 -14.08 0.64 -13.21
CA THR A 315 -14.72 1.71 -13.98
C THR A 315 -13.84 2.95 -13.94
N THR A 316 -13.55 3.55 -15.10
CA THR A 316 -12.70 4.74 -15.18
C THR A 316 -13.42 5.92 -15.81
N GLY A 317 -13.01 7.14 -15.45
CA GLY A 317 -13.30 8.35 -16.22
C GLY A 317 -12.51 8.42 -17.53
N GLY A 318 -12.50 9.60 -18.15
CA GLY A 318 -11.73 9.88 -19.37
C GLY A 318 -10.23 10.01 -19.11
N SER A 319 -9.43 9.90 -20.18
CA SER A 319 -7.96 9.94 -20.15
C SER A 319 -7.33 9.00 -19.11
N SER A 320 -7.98 7.87 -18.83
CA SER A 320 -7.64 6.99 -17.71
C SER A 320 -7.20 5.62 -18.18
N THR A 321 -6.59 4.84 -17.29
CA THR A 321 -6.26 3.43 -17.57
C THR A 321 -6.95 2.50 -16.58
N GLY A 322 -7.60 1.43 -17.05
CA GLY A 322 -8.17 0.42 -16.16
C GLY A 322 -7.08 -0.26 -15.33
N ILE A 323 -6.14 -0.93 -16.00
CA ILE A 323 -4.94 -1.52 -15.39
C ILE A 323 -3.70 -1.06 -16.16
N TYR A 324 -2.81 -0.35 -15.49
CA TYR A 324 -1.49 0.02 -15.99
C TYR A 324 -0.43 -0.87 -15.33
N TYR A 325 0.37 -1.56 -16.14
CA TYR A 325 1.54 -2.32 -15.70
C TYR A 325 2.81 -1.79 -16.36
N SER A 326 3.89 -1.63 -15.59
CA SER A 326 5.21 -1.33 -16.15
C SER A 326 6.38 -1.92 -15.36
N ASP A 327 7.34 -2.49 -16.10
CA ASP A 327 8.68 -2.83 -15.61
C ASP A 327 9.74 -1.80 -16.01
N VAL A 328 9.30 -0.69 -16.61
CA VAL A 328 10.13 0.44 -17.04
C VAL A 328 9.83 1.63 -16.14
N GLU A 329 10.73 1.88 -15.18
CA GLU A 329 10.61 3.02 -14.27
C GLU A 329 11.06 4.30 -14.97
N LYS A 330 10.34 5.39 -14.69
CA LYS A 330 10.59 6.70 -15.29
C LYS A 330 10.65 7.78 -14.21
N ASP A 331 11.42 8.83 -14.48
CA ASP A 331 11.38 10.06 -13.69
C ASP A 331 10.14 10.92 -14.05
N ASN A 332 9.96 12.04 -13.34
CA ASN A 332 8.84 12.96 -13.58
C ASN A 332 8.88 13.64 -14.96
N ALA A 333 10.02 13.61 -15.67
CA ALA A 333 10.16 14.13 -17.03
C ALA A 333 9.89 13.05 -18.09
N GLY A 334 9.65 11.80 -17.67
CA GLY A 334 9.40 10.66 -18.54
C GLY A 334 10.67 9.96 -19.03
N ASN A 335 11.85 10.29 -18.49
CA ASN A 335 13.09 9.59 -18.84
C ASN A 335 13.12 8.24 -18.12
N ILE A 336 13.55 7.19 -18.83
CA ILE A 336 13.75 5.87 -18.24
C ILE A 336 14.88 5.95 -17.20
N THR A 337 14.59 5.56 -15.96
CA THR A 337 15.55 5.48 -14.87
C THR A 337 16.01 4.04 -14.61
N THR A 338 15.11 3.08 -14.77
CA THR A 338 15.38 1.65 -14.55
C THR A 338 14.59 0.81 -15.54
N VAL A 339 15.20 -0.26 -16.06
CA VAL A 339 14.53 -1.32 -16.82
C VAL A 339 14.68 -2.63 -16.06
N ASN A 340 13.58 -3.14 -15.54
CA ASN A 340 13.54 -4.42 -14.85
C ASN A 340 13.40 -5.58 -15.85
N ASN A 341 13.84 -6.78 -15.48
CA ASN A 341 13.47 -7.98 -16.23
C ASN A 341 12.00 -8.29 -15.96
N THR A 342 11.24 -8.60 -17.00
CA THR A 342 9.83 -8.97 -16.89
C THR A 342 9.72 -10.48 -16.77
N THR A 343 9.08 -10.92 -15.69
CA THR A 343 8.81 -12.33 -15.38
C THR A 343 7.33 -12.59 -15.09
N THR A 344 6.53 -11.55 -14.87
CA THR A 344 5.09 -11.66 -14.60
C THR A 344 4.25 -11.17 -15.77
N GLY A 345 3.20 -11.92 -16.08
CA GLY A 345 2.14 -11.50 -16.99
C GLY A 345 1.13 -10.56 -16.34
N LEU A 346 0.08 -10.23 -17.10
CA LEU A 346 -1.11 -9.52 -16.63
C LEU A 346 -2.32 -10.26 -17.16
N ALA A 347 -3.25 -10.65 -16.28
CA ALA A 347 -4.51 -11.28 -16.65
C ALA A 347 -5.72 -10.47 -16.15
N ASN A 348 -6.63 -10.14 -17.06
CA ASN A 348 -7.95 -9.60 -16.74
C ASN A 348 -9.03 -10.68 -16.92
N ALA A 349 -9.60 -11.17 -15.83
CA ALA A 349 -10.72 -12.10 -15.84
C ALA A 349 -12.06 -11.45 -15.47
N GLY A 350 -12.02 -10.19 -14.99
CA GLY A 350 -13.17 -9.37 -14.63
C GLY A 350 -13.59 -8.38 -15.71
N SER A 351 -14.35 -7.36 -15.32
CA SER A 351 -14.87 -6.34 -16.24
C SER A 351 -14.15 -5.01 -16.11
N ILE A 352 -13.83 -4.36 -17.23
CA ILE A 352 -13.32 -3.00 -17.29
C ILE A 352 -14.28 -2.15 -18.13
N THR A 353 -14.70 -1.01 -17.58
CA THR A 353 -15.60 -0.05 -18.25
C THR A 353 -14.94 1.32 -18.34
N LEU A 354 -14.74 1.80 -19.56
CA LEU A 354 -14.16 3.12 -19.85
C LEU A 354 -15.30 4.10 -20.15
N ASN A 355 -15.67 4.95 -19.18
CA ASN A 355 -16.79 5.88 -19.30
C ASN A 355 -16.45 7.21 -19.98
N GLY A 356 -15.18 7.49 -20.26
CA GLY A 356 -14.75 8.69 -20.98
C GLY A 356 -13.92 8.37 -22.22
N ASP A 357 -13.47 9.44 -22.87
CA ASP A 357 -12.64 9.37 -24.07
C ASP A 357 -11.15 9.21 -23.72
N ASP A 358 -10.30 8.94 -24.71
CA ASP A 358 -8.83 8.92 -24.60
C ASP A 358 -8.27 7.97 -23.51
N SER A 359 -8.99 6.89 -23.23
CA SER A 359 -8.72 5.94 -22.15
C SER A 359 -8.24 4.58 -22.65
N VAL A 360 -7.60 3.81 -21.77
CA VAL A 360 -7.09 2.47 -22.09
C VAL A 360 -7.61 1.45 -21.10
N GLY A 361 -8.15 0.31 -21.57
CA GLY A 361 -8.58 -0.77 -20.68
C GLY A 361 -7.38 -1.37 -19.95
N LEU A 362 -6.43 -1.89 -20.71
CA LEU A 362 -5.23 -2.52 -20.21
C LEU A 362 -3.99 -1.95 -20.91
N THR A 363 -3.01 -1.45 -20.15
CA THR A 363 -1.68 -1.09 -20.66
C THR A 363 -0.63 -2.02 -20.07
N TYR A 364 0.18 -2.62 -20.94
CA TYR A 364 1.28 -3.49 -20.53
C TYR A 364 2.60 -2.99 -21.12
N GLU A 365 3.50 -2.51 -20.26
CA GLU A 365 4.84 -2.01 -20.60
C GLU A 365 5.94 -2.89 -19.99
N PRO A 366 6.32 -3.99 -20.67
CA PRO A 366 7.38 -4.85 -20.17
C PRO A 366 8.76 -4.20 -20.31
N GLY A 367 9.67 -4.61 -19.44
CA GLY A 367 11.08 -4.31 -19.51
C GLY A 367 11.79 -5.31 -20.42
N ASN A 368 12.81 -6.02 -19.90
CA ASN A 368 13.49 -7.07 -20.65
C ASN A 368 12.79 -8.42 -20.46
N ILE A 369 12.25 -9.02 -21.51
CA ILE A 369 11.64 -10.35 -21.43
C ILE A 369 12.75 -11.40 -21.31
N THR A 370 12.68 -12.24 -20.28
CA THR A 370 13.66 -13.31 -19.97
C THR A 370 13.07 -14.72 -19.97
N GLY A 371 11.77 -14.85 -20.20
CA GLY A 371 11.04 -16.11 -20.23
C GLY A 371 9.67 -15.95 -20.89
N SER A 372 8.80 -16.96 -20.77
CA SER A 372 7.44 -16.88 -21.29
C SER A 372 6.59 -15.96 -20.44
N VAL A 373 5.99 -14.95 -21.06
CA VAL A 373 5.14 -13.94 -20.42
C VAL A 373 3.87 -13.78 -21.25
N THR A 374 2.73 -13.66 -20.57
CA THR A 374 1.41 -13.47 -21.21
C THR A 374 0.73 -12.22 -20.66
N PHE A 375 0.33 -11.35 -21.57
CA PHE A 375 -0.59 -10.24 -21.36
C PHE A 375 -1.95 -10.61 -21.96
N GLU A 376 -2.95 -10.83 -21.11
CA GLU A 376 -4.24 -11.36 -21.55
C GLU A 376 -5.46 -10.64 -21.00
N ASN A 377 -6.47 -10.52 -21.86
CA ASN A 377 -7.87 -10.45 -21.46
C ASN A 377 -8.41 -11.89 -21.49
N SER A 378 -8.55 -12.49 -20.31
CA SER A 378 -8.91 -13.90 -20.15
C SER A 378 -10.33 -14.20 -20.67
N SER A 379 -10.72 -15.47 -20.78
CA SER A 379 -11.99 -15.88 -21.41
C SER A 379 -13.26 -15.35 -20.74
N THR A 380 -13.20 -14.99 -19.45
CA THR A 380 -14.31 -14.32 -18.73
C THR A 380 -14.14 -12.81 -18.68
N GLY A 381 -12.99 -12.30 -19.12
CA GLY A 381 -12.65 -10.89 -19.13
C GLY A 381 -13.50 -10.11 -20.13
N SER A 382 -13.87 -8.90 -19.75
CA SER A 382 -14.62 -7.98 -20.60
C SER A 382 -14.05 -6.57 -20.51
N ILE A 383 -13.86 -5.92 -21.65
CA ILE A 383 -13.48 -4.51 -21.74
C ILE A 383 -14.55 -3.79 -22.56
N THR A 384 -15.18 -2.77 -21.98
CA THR A 384 -16.27 -2.05 -22.62
C THR A 384 -16.06 -0.54 -22.62
N SER A 385 -16.52 0.12 -23.67
CA SER A 385 -16.56 1.57 -23.72
C SER A 385 -17.63 2.08 -24.68
N THR A 386 -18.20 3.23 -24.37
CA THR A 386 -19.02 4.03 -25.31
C THR A 386 -18.35 5.33 -25.72
N GLY A 387 -17.15 5.63 -25.19
CA GLY A 387 -16.37 6.83 -25.50
C GLY A 387 -15.57 6.72 -26.81
N ASP A 388 -14.89 7.81 -27.14
CA ASP A 388 -14.06 7.97 -28.34
C ASP A 388 -12.55 7.83 -28.02
N LYS A 389 -11.74 7.48 -29.02
CA LYS A 389 -10.26 7.37 -28.93
C LYS A 389 -9.75 6.41 -27.85
N ASN A 390 -10.56 5.42 -27.50
CA ASN A 390 -10.26 4.44 -26.47
C ASN A 390 -9.52 3.22 -27.03
N VAL A 391 -8.62 2.66 -26.22
CA VAL A 391 -7.93 1.42 -26.54
C VAL A 391 -8.35 0.32 -25.58
N GLY A 392 -8.75 -0.85 -26.07
CA GLY A 392 -9.06 -1.98 -25.20
C GLY A 392 -7.80 -2.51 -24.52
N MET A 393 -6.88 -3.03 -25.33
CA MET A 393 -5.57 -3.53 -24.89
C MET A 393 -4.44 -2.79 -25.61
N PHE A 394 -3.51 -2.20 -24.87
CA PHE A 394 -2.29 -1.60 -25.40
C PHE A 394 -1.04 -2.37 -24.95
N ALA A 395 -0.45 -3.11 -25.89
CA ALA A 395 0.75 -3.90 -25.70
C ALA A 395 1.99 -3.14 -26.21
N LYS A 396 2.86 -2.71 -25.30
CA LYS A 396 4.10 -2.02 -25.68
C LYS A 396 5.24 -2.99 -25.96
N LEU A 397 6.11 -2.64 -26.91
CA LEU A 397 7.33 -3.38 -27.20
C LEU A 397 8.19 -3.54 -25.94
N ALA A 398 8.65 -4.77 -25.70
CA ALA A 398 9.66 -5.04 -24.68
C ALA A 398 10.97 -4.31 -24.98
N GLN A 399 11.69 -3.89 -23.95
CA GLN A 399 12.90 -3.07 -24.11
C GLN A 399 14.02 -3.80 -24.89
N ASN A 400 14.08 -5.13 -24.78
CA ASN A 400 15.02 -5.96 -25.54
C ASN A 400 14.45 -6.48 -26.88
N GLY A 401 13.25 -6.08 -27.28
CA GLY A 401 12.60 -6.51 -28.51
C GLY A 401 12.17 -7.98 -28.57
N VAL A 402 12.31 -8.73 -27.47
CA VAL A 402 11.88 -10.13 -27.38
C VAL A 402 10.36 -10.20 -27.27
N SER A 403 9.75 -11.14 -27.98
CA SER A 403 8.30 -11.32 -27.96
C SER A 403 7.76 -11.86 -26.65
N TYR A 404 6.50 -11.53 -26.42
CA TYR A 404 5.66 -12.08 -25.36
C TYR A 404 4.24 -12.24 -25.92
N ASN A 405 3.39 -13.02 -25.24
CA ASN A 405 2.06 -13.32 -25.74
C ASN A 405 1.10 -12.16 -25.42
N THR A 406 0.51 -11.54 -26.45
CA THR A 406 -0.58 -10.57 -26.29
C THR A 406 -1.88 -11.18 -26.81
N VAL A 407 -2.79 -11.54 -25.89
CA VAL A 407 -3.94 -12.41 -26.20
C VAL A 407 -5.26 -11.83 -25.71
N ASN A 408 -6.25 -11.73 -26.60
CA ASN A 408 -7.65 -11.58 -26.20
C ASN A 408 -8.37 -12.93 -26.30
N ASN A 409 -8.74 -13.50 -25.16
CA ASN A 409 -9.61 -14.67 -25.07
C ASN A 409 -11.06 -14.31 -24.68
N GLY A 410 -11.26 -13.10 -24.12
CA GLY A 410 -12.55 -12.61 -23.66
C GLY A 410 -13.23 -11.68 -24.66
N ASN A 411 -13.99 -10.72 -24.12
CA ASN A 411 -14.78 -9.79 -24.90
C ASN A 411 -14.17 -8.39 -24.87
N ILE A 412 -14.08 -7.73 -26.03
CA ILE A 412 -13.78 -6.30 -26.13
C ILE A 412 -14.86 -5.63 -26.97
N THR A 413 -15.61 -4.71 -26.36
CA THR A 413 -16.72 -3.98 -27.00
C THR A 413 -16.49 -2.48 -26.89
N LEU A 414 -16.11 -1.83 -27.98
CA LEU A 414 -15.91 -0.38 -28.04
C LEU A 414 -16.97 0.30 -28.91
N GLY A 415 -17.41 1.48 -28.48
CA GLY A 415 -18.40 2.29 -29.18
C GLY A 415 -17.90 2.89 -30.49
N ASN A 416 -18.66 3.86 -31.00
CA ASN A 416 -18.31 4.60 -32.21
C ASN A 416 -17.15 5.57 -31.94
N SER A 417 -16.37 5.84 -32.98
CA SER A 417 -15.40 6.93 -32.98
C SER A 417 -15.85 8.09 -33.84
N ALA A 418 -15.41 9.29 -33.46
CA ALA A 418 -15.69 10.50 -34.22
C ALA A 418 -14.98 10.50 -35.58
N SER A 419 -13.80 9.88 -35.68
CA SER A 419 -13.00 9.83 -36.90
C SER A 419 -11.99 8.68 -36.92
N MET A 420 -11.66 8.20 -38.11
CA MET A 420 -10.57 7.23 -38.36
C MET A 420 -9.16 7.81 -38.11
N SER A 421 -9.02 9.12 -37.89
CA SER A 421 -7.72 9.74 -37.60
C SER A 421 -7.23 9.45 -36.17
N ASN A 422 -8.16 9.25 -35.23
CA ASN A 422 -7.88 8.82 -33.86
C ASN A 422 -9.02 7.90 -33.39
N PRO A 423 -9.05 6.66 -33.91
CA PRO A 423 -10.16 5.75 -33.69
C PRO A 423 -10.09 5.07 -32.32
N ASN A 424 -11.20 4.45 -31.91
CA ASN A 424 -11.21 3.38 -30.93
C ASN A 424 -10.45 2.19 -31.50
N VAL A 425 -9.63 1.52 -30.70
CA VAL A 425 -8.85 0.35 -31.11
C VAL A 425 -9.00 -0.77 -30.09
N ALA A 426 -9.56 -1.93 -30.44
CA ALA A 426 -9.74 -3.01 -29.46
C ALA A 426 -8.41 -3.59 -28.99
N MET A 427 -7.48 -3.89 -29.90
CA MET A 427 -6.12 -4.32 -29.57
C MET A 427 -5.08 -3.51 -30.35
N TYR A 428 -4.12 -2.93 -29.65
CA TYR A 428 -3.07 -2.09 -30.22
C TYR A 428 -1.68 -2.50 -29.75
N THR A 429 -0.71 -2.52 -30.67
CA THR A 429 0.72 -2.57 -30.34
C THR A 429 1.55 -1.53 -31.08
N ASN A 430 2.60 -1.03 -30.43
CA ASN A 430 3.59 -0.13 -31.03
C ASN A 430 4.78 -0.87 -31.66
N ALA A 431 4.66 -2.17 -31.95
CA ALA A 431 5.69 -2.94 -32.64
C ALA A 431 6.08 -2.34 -34.00
N THR A 432 7.36 -2.48 -34.36
CA THR A 432 7.96 -1.95 -35.60
C THR A 432 8.63 -3.01 -36.46
N SER A 433 8.63 -4.27 -36.02
CA SER A 433 9.20 -5.42 -36.71
C SER A 433 8.43 -6.70 -36.40
N THR A 434 8.53 -7.70 -37.28
CA THR A 434 7.96 -9.04 -37.05
C THR A 434 8.67 -9.73 -35.89
N GLY A 435 7.97 -10.62 -35.20
CA GLY A 435 8.47 -11.48 -34.15
C GLY A 435 8.64 -10.80 -32.79
N THR A 436 8.15 -9.57 -32.59
CA THR A 436 8.39 -8.81 -31.35
C THR A 436 7.17 -8.60 -30.47
N ASN A 437 5.95 -8.52 -31.03
CA ASN A 437 4.72 -8.41 -30.24
C ASN A 437 3.46 -8.74 -31.08
N PRO A 438 3.29 -9.99 -31.55
CA PRO A 438 2.12 -10.38 -32.33
C PRO A 438 0.83 -10.27 -31.49
N LEU A 439 -0.22 -9.75 -32.10
CA LEU A 439 -1.55 -9.66 -31.50
C LEU A 439 -2.35 -10.93 -31.80
N GLN A 440 -2.97 -11.53 -30.79
CA GLN A 440 -3.75 -12.77 -30.92
C GLN A 440 -5.17 -12.57 -30.40
N ASN A 441 -6.18 -12.75 -31.26
CA ASN A 441 -7.58 -12.73 -30.90
C ASN A 441 -8.21 -14.12 -31.01
N ALA A 442 -8.58 -14.71 -29.88
CA ALA A 442 -9.36 -15.94 -29.81
C ALA A 442 -10.78 -15.73 -29.25
N GLY A 443 -11.04 -14.56 -28.63
CA GLY A 443 -12.35 -14.16 -28.14
C GLY A 443 -13.17 -13.32 -29.12
N ASP A 444 -14.05 -12.48 -28.60
CA ASP A 444 -14.93 -11.62 -29.41
C ASP A 444 -14.50 -10.16 -29.33
N ILE A 445 -14.35 -9.54 -30.50
CA ILE A 445 -14.12 -8.09 -30.64
C ILE A 445 -15.34 -7.48 -31.34
N THR A 446 -15.91 -6.44 -30.75
CA THR A 446 -16.93 -5.59 -31.36
C THR A 446 -16.50 -4.14 -31.27
N VAL A 447 -16.38 -3.46 -32.40
CA VAL A 447 -16.10 -2.01 -32.43
C VAL A 447 -17.12 -1.27 -33.27
N GLY A 448 -17.44 -0.04 -32.88
CA GLY A 448 -18.41 0.81 -33.57
C GLY A 448 -17.90 1.36 -34.90
N ASN A 449 -18.56 2.43 -35.37
CA ASN A 449 -18.20 3.15 -36.60
C ASN A 449 -16.83 3.84 -36.47
N ASN A 450 -16.13 4.00 -37.59
CA ASN A 450 -14.81 4.64 -37.69
C ASN A 450 -13.78 4.12 -36.66
N SER A 451 -13.83 2.83 -36.35
CA SER A 451 -13.01 2.19 -35.32
C SER A 451 -12.10 1.11 -35.90
N VAL A 452 -11.20 0.56 -35.09
CA VAL A 452 -10.30 -0.53 -35.50
C VAL A 452 -10.40 -1.71 -34.53
N GLY A 453 -10.55 -2.93 -35.06
CA GLY A 453 -10.49 -4.15 -34.25
C GLY A 453 -9.07 -4.37 -33.73
N MET A 454 -8.16 -4.77 -34.61
CA MET A 454 -6.74 -4.95 -34.26
C MET A 454 -5.86 -4.00 -35.08
N TYR A 455 -4.91 -3.36 -34.41
CA TYR A 455 -3.90 -2.51 -35.03
C TYR A 455 -2.51 -2.90 -34.53
N GLY A 456 -1.75 -3.60 -35.37
CA GLY A 456 -0.42 -4.04 -35.02
C GLY A 456 0.54 -4.24 -36.19
N PHE A 457 1.43 -5.21 -36.00
CA PHE A 457 2.40 -5.66 -36.99
C PHE A 457 1.98 -7.06 -37.44
N GLU A 458 2.10 -8.07 -36.59
CA GLU A 458 1.56 -9.41 -36.86
C GLU A 458 0.25 -9.62 -36.11
N GLU A 459 -0.73 -10.22 -36.79
CA GLU A 459 -2.08 -10.38 -36.26
C GLU A 459 -2.59 -11.79 -36.56
N ASN A 460 -3.10 -12.47 -35.54
CA ASN A 460 -3.77 -13.76 -35.67
C ASN A 460 -5.15 -13.68 -35.02
N SER A 461 -6.20 -13.95 -35.80
CA SER A 461 -7.57 -13.99 -35.28
C SER A 461 -8.25 -15.31 -35.59
N SER A 462 -8.45 -16.12 -34.54
CA SER A 462 -9.34 -17.28 -34.56
C SER A 462 -10.74 -16.98 -34.01
N GLY A 463 -10.87 -15.89 -33.25
CA GLY A 463 -12.13 -15.39 -32.71
C GLY A 463 -12.94 -14.51 -33.68
N ASN A 464 -14.09 -14.00 -33.23
CA ASN A 464 -14.95 -13.15 -34.06
C ASN A 464 -14.57 -11.68 -33.94
N ILE A 465 -14.62 -10.96 -35.06
CA ILE A 465 -14.46 -9.50 -35.12
C ILE A 465 -15.67 -8.90 -35.82
N THR A 466 -16.40 -8.03 -35.13
CA THR A 466 -17.50 -7.24 -35.68
C THR A 466 -17.10 -5.77 -35.70
N VAL A 467 -17.19 -5.11 -36.85
CA VAL A 467 -16.83 -3.69 -37.01
C VAL A 467 -17.98 -2.90 -37.61
N GLY A 468 -18.18 -1.66 -37.16
CA GLY A 468 -19.17 -0.73 -37.72
C GLY A 468 -18.79 -0.13 -39.08
N ASN A 469 -19.54 0.87 -39.51
CA ASN A 469 -19.36 1.55 -40.79
C ASN A 469 -18.09 2.40 -40.81
N GLY A 470 -17.32 2.32 -41.91
CA GLY A 470 -16.08 3.07 -42.07
C GLY A 470 -14.92 2.56 -41.18
N SER A 471 -15.05 1.38 -40.59
CA SER A 471 -14.10 0.78 -39.65
C SER A 471 -13.15 -0.22 -40.33
N ILE A 472 -12.10 -0.60 -39.62
CA ILE A 472 -11.11 -1.60 -40.07
C ILE A 472 -11.13 -2.79 -39.09
N GLY A 473 -11.32 -4.02 -39.58
CA GLY A 473 -11.23 -5.22 -38.75
C GLY A 473 -9.82 -5.45 -38.22
N LEU A 474 -8.87 -5.51 -39.15
CA LEU A 474 -7.46 -5.86 -38.92
C LEU A 474 -6.58 -4.89 -39.71
N TYR A 475 -5.64 -4.22 -39.05
CA TYR A 475 -4.67 -3.31 -39.68
C TYR A 475 -3.25 -3.70 -39.27
N SER A 476 -2.59 -4.47 -40.12
CA SER A 476 -1.17 -4.76 -40.01
C SER A 476 -0.33 -3.71 -40.73
N LYS A 477 0.66 -3.13 -40.04
CA LYS A 477 1.67 -2.25 -40.67
C LYS A 477 2.62 -3.00 -41.61
N ASN A 478 2.89 -4.27 -41.31
CA ASN A 478 3.70 -5.24 -42.06
C ASN A 478 3.69 -6.57 -41.29
N GLY A 479 4.06 -7.69 -41.91
CA GLY A 479 3.96 -9.02 -41.33
C GLY A 479 2.71 -9.77 -41.78
N ASN A 480 2.52 -11.00 -41.29
CA ASN A 480 1.39 -11.83 -41.68
C ASN A 480 0.14 -11.51 -40.87
N VAL A 481 -1.01 -11.61 -41.54
CA VAL A 481 -2.34 -11.57 -40.94
C VAL A 481 -2.99 -12.93 -41.18
N ASP A 482 -3.18 -13.70 -40.11
CA ASP A 482 -3.79 -15.02 -40.16
C ASP A 482 -5.22 -14.95 -39.60
N VAL A 483 -6.21 -15.32 -40.42
CA VAL A 483 -7.63 -15.27 -40.03
C VAL A 483 -8.25 -16.64 -40.22
N SER A 484 -8.69 -17.25 -39.12
CA SER A 484 -9.51 -18.47 -39.12
C SER A 484 -10.89 -18.27 -38.49
N GLY A 485 -11.12 -17.11 -37.85
CA GLY A 485 -12.42 -16.71 -37.31
C GLY A 485 -13.30 -15.99 -38.33
N SER A 486 -14.34 -15.30 -37.85
CA SER A 486 -15.25 -14.52 -38.70
C SER A 486 -15.00 -13.01 -38.56
N ILE A 487 -15.10 -12.28 -39.68
CA ILE A 487 -15.10 -10.82 -39.70
C ILE A 487 -16.42 -10.34 -40.28
N THR A 488 -17.21 -9.64 -39.46
CA THR A 488 -18.49 -9.04 -39.86
C THR A 488 -18.33 -7.53 -39.97
N THR A 489 -18.64 -6.96 -41.14
CA THR A 489 -18.53 -5.52 -41.40
C THR A 489 -19.90 -4.85 -41.40
N GLY A 490 -19.96 -3.59 -40.98
CA GLY A 490 -21.15 -2.76 -41.02
C GLY A 490 -21.68 -2.54 -42.45
N SER A 491 -22.98 -2.22 -42.53
CA SER A 491 -23.76 -2.04 -43.77
C SER A 491 -23.80 -0.61 -44.28
#